data_AF-A0A8S3Y1U5-F1
#
_entry.id   AF-A0A8S3Y1U5-F1
#
_cell.length_a   1.000
_cell.length_b   1.000
_cell.length_c   1.000
_cell.angle_alpha   90.00
_cell.angle_beta   90.00
_cell.angle_gamma   90.00
#
_symmetry.space_group_name_H-M   'P 1'
#
loop_
_entity.id
_entity.type
_entity.pdbx_description
1 polymer ?
#
loop_
_entity_poly.entity_id
_entity_poly.type
_entity_poly.pdbx_seq_one_letter_code
_entity_poly.pdbx_strand_id
1 'polypeptide(L)'
;MIKEELQAKWHAIRQIFNVLHRTTKEKLPLYFVDLELQANNKDIFNIKYINHVNVAIEAPYKKKKYCRVREVKDLDALKINA
;
A
#
# COMPACT_ATOMS: atom_id res chain seq x y z
N MET A 1 21.68 -7.77 1.81
CA MET A 1 20.51 -6.99 2.28
C MET A 1 19.27 -7.45 1.52
N ILE A 2 18.06 -6.99 1.85
CA ILE A 2 16.80 -7.42 1.20
C ILE A 2 16.84 -7.24 -0.33
N LYS A 3 17.56 -6.21 -0.81
CA LYS A 3 17.68 -5.89 -2.23
C LYS A 3 18.31 -7.02 -3.04
N GLU A 4 19.45 -7.55 -2.58
CA GLU A 4 20.20 -8.57 -3.31
C GLU A 4 19.41 -9.88 -3.44
N GLU A 5 18.65 -10.25 -2.41
CA GLU A 5 17.85 -11.48 -2.45
C GLU A 5 16.64 -11.36 -3.38
N LEU A 6 15.97 -10.21 -3.39
CA LEU A 6 14.88 -9.95 -4.32
C LEU A 6 15.40 -9.91 -5.77
N GLN A 7 16.60 -9.36 -5.99
CA GLN A 7 17.29 -9.43 -7.29
C GLN A 7 17.65 -10.86 -7.68
N ALA A 8 18.12 -11.69 -6.74
CA ALA A 8 18.39 -13.11 -6.98
C ALA A 8 17.11 -13.92 -7.32
N LYS A 9 15.95 -13.46 -6.84
CA LYS A 9 14.63 -13.99 -7.20
C LYS A 9 14.05 -13.34 -8.48
N TRP A 10 14.88 -12.69 -9.30
CA TRP A 10 14.52 -12.08 -10.58
C TRP A 10 13.56 -10.88 -10.50
N HIS A 11 13.51 -10.18 -9.37
CA HIS A 11 12.73 -8.95 -9.24
C HIS A 11 13.62 -7.72 -9.28
N ALA A 12 13.38 -6.84 -10.26
CA ALA A 12 14.05 -5.55 -10.32
C ALA A 12 13.41 -4.55 -9.34
N ILE A 13 14.22 -4.03 -8.43
CA ILE A 13 13.78 -3.09 -7.39
C ILE A 13 14.26 -1.69 -7.74
N ARG A 14 13.32 -0.74 -7.71
CA ARG A 14 13.59 0.69 -7.84
C ARG A 14 14.04 1.28 -6.50
N GLN A 15 13.24 1.08 -5.46
CA GLN A 15 13.47 1.70 -4.16
C GLN A 15 12.95 0.83 -3.02
N ILE A 16 13.60 0.93 -1.86
CA ILE A 16 13.18 0.29 -0.61
C ILE A 16 13.14 1.35 0.48
N PHE A 17 12.02 1.45 1.18
CA PHE A 17 11.84 2.31 2.34
C PHE A 17 11.59 1.46 3.58
N ASN A 18 12.23 1.80 4.70
CA ASN A 18 11.87 1.25 5.99
C ASN A 18 10.67 2.03 6.56
N VAL A 19 9.65 1.31 7.02
CA VAL A 19 8.49 1.91 7.66
C VAL A 19 8.85 2.28 9.10
N LEU A 20 8.64 3.55 9.45
CA LEU A 20 8.86 4.01 10.82
C LEU A 20 7.59 3.92 11.64
N HIS A 21 7.73 3.60 12.92
CA HIS A 21 6.64 3.70 13.88
C HIS A 21 6.18 5.16 13.99
N ARG A 22 4.86 5.38 13.94
CA ARG A 22 4.26 6.72 13.80
C ARG A 22 4.73 7.68 14.89
N THR A 23 4.77 7.20 16.13
CA THR A 23 5.04 8.01 17.32
C THR A 23 6.52 8.02 17.68
N THR A 24 7.13 6.84 17.84
CA THR A 24 8.53 6.72 18.31
C THR A 24 9.57 6.94 17.21
N LYS A 25 9.16 6.95 15.93
CA LYS A 25 10.04 7.04 14.75
C LYS A 25 11.08 5.92 14.64
N GLU A 26 10.93 4.86 15.41
CA GLU A 26 11.78 3.68 15.34
C GLU A 26 11.50 2.89 14.06
N LYS A 27 12.53 2.21 13.55
CA LYS A 27 12.44 1.38 12.36
C LYS A 27 11.64 0.12 12.66
N LEU A 28 10.56 -0.12 11.91
CA LEU A 28 9.79 -1.35 12.01
C LEU A 28 10.41 -2.43 11.11
N PRO A 29 10.13 -3.72 11.38
CA PRO A 29 10.41 -4.82 10.46
C PRO A 29 9.42 -4.83 9.27
N LEU A 30 9.09 -3.65 8.75
CA LEU A 30 8.17 -3.43 7.65
C LEU A 30 8.86 -2.55 6.61
N TYR A 31 8.67 -2.90 5.34
CA TYR A 31 9.32 -2.23 4.23
C TYR A 31 8.31 -1.93 3.13
N PHE A 32 8.40 -0.73 2.55
CA PHE A 32 7.79 -0.45 1.26
C PHE A 32 8.83 -0.71 0.17
N VAL A 33 8.47 -1.52 -0.81
CA VAL A 33 9.34 -1.90 -1.92
C VAL A 33 8.68 -1.47 -3.21
N ASP A 34 9.32 -0.55 -3.91
CA ASP A 34 8.94 -0.14 -5.25
C ASP A 34 9.69 -1.02 -6.26
N LEU A 35 8.93 -1.72 -7.09
CA LEU A 35 9.45 -2.58 -8.16
C LEU A 35 9.50 -1.80 -9.48
N GLU A 36 10.45 -2.15 -10.33
CA GLU A 36 10.43 -1.74 -11.74
C GLU A 36 9.34 -2.50 -12.51
N LEU A 37 8.86 -1.94 -13.62
CA LEU A 37 7.82 -2.56 -14.40
C LEU A 37 8.34 -3.84 -15.09
N GLN A 38 7.85 -5.01 -14.65
CA GLN A 38 8.19 -6.30 -15.24
C GLN A 38 6.96 -7.23 -15.29
N ALA A 39 6.98 -8.18 -16.22
CA ALA A 39 5.88 -9.15 -16.39
C ALA A 39 5.69 -10.08 -15.19
N ASN A 40 6.78 -10.39 -14.48
CA ASN A 40 6.83 -11.28 -13.31
C ASN A 40 6.53 -10.57 -11.97
N ASN A 41 6.15 -9.28 -11.97
CA ASN A 41 5.89 -8.55 -10.71
C ASN A 41 4.78 -9.17 -9.87
N LYS A 42 3.84 -9.91 -10.48
CA LYS A 42 2.78 -10.62 -9.74
C LYS A 42 3.32 -11.80 -8.94
N ASP A 43 4.45 -12.37 -9.34
CA ASP A 43 5.01 -13.56 -8.72
C ASP A 43 5.65 -13.25 -7.36
N ILE A 44 5.92 -11.97 -7.09
CA ILE A 44 6.49 -11.52 -5.81
C ILE A 44 5.60 -11.92 -4.61
N PHE A 45 4.28 -11.99 -4.79
CA PHE A 45 3.35 -12.39 -3.74
C PHE A 45 3.47 -13.86 -3.35
N ASN A 46 4.15 -14.68 -4.16
CA ASN A 46 4.40 -16.09 -3.87
C ASN A 46 5.64 -16.30 -2.99
N ILE A 47 6.45 -15.26 -2.75
CA ILE A 47 7.65 -15.35 -1.91
C ILE A 47 7.24 -15.45 -0.44
N LYS A 48 7.59 -16.57 0.20
CA LYS A 48 7.35 -16.81 1.64
C LYS A 48 8.54 -16.47 2.53
N TYR A 49 9.75 -16.52 1.97
CA TYR A 49 10.99 -16.36 2.73
C TYR A 49 11.92 -15.37 2.06
N ILE A 50 12.42 -14.44 2.88
CA ILE A 50 13.47 -13.47 2.57
C ILE A 50 14.50 -13.54 3.71
N ASN A 51 15.75 -13.88 3.41
CA ASN A 51 16.92 -13.95 4.29
C ASN A 51 16.68 -14.89 5.48
N HIS A 52 16.07 -16.06 5.20
CA HIS A 52 15.65 -17.04 6.20
C HIS A 52 14.58 -16.54 7.19
N VAL A 53 13.97 -15.38 6.92
CA VAL A 53 12.83 -14.84 7.69
C VAL A 53 11.55 -15.10 6.90
N ASN A 54 10.52 -15.58 7.61
CA ASN A 54 9.18 -15.71 7.04
C ASN A 54 8.56 -14.32 6.90
N VAL A 55 8.15 -13.97 5.67
CA VAL A 55 7.60 -12.66 5.35
C VAL A 55 6.22 -12.79 4.70
N ALA A 56 5.35 -11.84 5.01
CA ALA A 56 4.08 -11.67 4.32
C ALA A 56 4.18 -10.46 3.39
N ILE A 57 3.91 -10.67 2.10
CA ILE A 57 3.94 -9.61 1.09
C ILE A 57 2.51 -9.29 0.69
N GLU A 58 2.14 -8.02 0.85
CA GLU A 58 0.80 -7.53 0.56
C GLU A 58 0.84 -6.40 -0.46
N ALA A 59 -0.23 -6.30 -1.26
CA ALA A 59 -0.40 -5.14 -2.13
C ALA A 59 -0.66 -3.88 -1.28
N PRO A 60 -0.22 -2.70 -1.73
CA PRO A 60 -0.49 -1.45 -1.01
C PRO A 60 -1.99 -1.25 -0.82
N TYR A 61 -2.37 -0.87 0.40
CA TYR A 61 -3.77 -0.69 0.76
C TYR A 61 -4.43 0.38 -0.12
N LYS A 62 -5.58 0.04 -0.73
CA LYS A 62 -6.36 0.99 -1.55
C LYS A 62 -6.79 2.17 -0.66
N LYS A 63 -6.38 3.39 -1.02
CA LYS A 63 -6.88 4.59 -0.33
C LYS A 63 -8.40 4.59 -0.35
N LYS A 64 -9.04 4.74 0.81
CA LYS A 64 -10.49 4.94 0.89
C LYS A 64 -10.82 6.20 0.07
N LYS A 65 -11.70 6.08 -0.93
CA LYS A 65 -12.27 7.26 -1.59
C LYS A 65 -13.11 7.98 -0.53
N TYR A 66 -12.70 9.19 -0.14
CA TYR A 66 -13.54 10.04 0.71
C TYR A 66 -14.73 10.53 -0.12
N CYS A 67 -15.89 9.87 0.00
CA CYS A 67 -17.15 10.41 -0.50
C CYS A 67 -17.62 11.50 0.49
N ARG A 68 -17.38 12.77 0.18
CA ARG A 68 -17.92 13.90 0.96
C ARG A 68 -19.41 14.05 0.60
N VAL A 69 -20.31 13.43 1.38
CA VAL A 69 -21.76 13.69 1.26
C VAL A 69 -22.03 15.10 1.80
N ARG A 70 -22.55 16.01 0.97
CA ARG A 70 -23.16 17.25 1.45
C ARG A 70 -24.63 16.92 1.70
N GLU A 71 -25.12 17.06 2.92
CA GLU A 71 -26.56 17.10 3.17
C GLU A 71 -27.15 18.25 2.34
N VAL A 72 -28.05 17.93 1.40
CA VAL A 72 -28.94 18.94 0.82
C VAL A 72 -30.22 18.89 1.66
N LYS A 73 -30.30 19.73 2.68
CA LYS A 73 -31.54 20.01 3.42
C LYS A 73 -32.18 21.26 2.81
N ASP A 74 -32.65 21.21 1.57
CA ASP A 74 -33.36 22.34 0.95
C ASP A 74 -34.33 21.88 -0.14
N LEU A 75 -35.25 20.96 0.19
CA LEU A 75 -36.37 20.66 -0.71
C LEU A 75 -37.72 20.47 -0.01
N ASP A 76 -37.93 21.15 1.13
CA ASP A 76 -39.25 21.21 1.80
C ASP A 76 -39.80 22.65 1.96
N ALA A 77 -39.13 23.67 1.41
CA ALA A 77 -39.52 25.08 1.60
C ALA A 77 -40.31 25.73 0.44
N LEU A 78 -40.72 24.97 -0.58
CA LEU A 78 -41.45 25.51 -1.75
C LEU A 78 -42.65 24.63 -2.16
N LYS A 79 -43.55 24.33 -1.22
CA LYS A 79 -44.92 23.87 -1.53
C LYS A 79 -45.93 24.38 -0.49
N ILE A 80 -46.02 25.71 -0.34
CA ILE A 80 -47.22 26.37 0.16
C ILE A 80 -47.47 27.55 -0.78
N ASN A 81 -48.73 27.68 -1.23
CA ASN A 81 -49.30 28.63 -2.21
C ASN A 81 -49.50 28.07 -3.63
N ALA A 82 -50.54 27.25 -3.79
CA ALA A 82 -51.44 27.24 -4.95
C ALA A 82 -52.85 26.90 -4.47
#